data_AF-A0A432RCP8-F1
#
_entry.id   AF-A0A432RCP8-F1
#
_cell.length_a   1.000
_cell.length_b   1.000
_cell.length_c   1.000
_cell.angle_alpha   90.00
_cell.angle_beta   90.00
_cell.angle_gamma   90.00
#
_symmetry.space_group_name_H-M   'P 1'
#
loop_
_entity.id
_entity.type
_entity.pdbx_description
1 polymer ?
#
loop_
_entity_poly.entity_id
_entity_poly.type
_entity_poly.pdbx_seq_one_letter_code
_entity_poly.pdbx_strand_id
1 'polypeptide(L)'
;MKLYIKINDIQAFKNLESLLKGRYTLLKKLLEKDYPVEYRANIQSLENLQNNKHLFFTQRDIRKEIKGIYFGNDSCEHLIPSLEEIKEVFEFTKEKKLNFTLVLPPVSEFTIPKLKQIFQFLNTKNSEVVVNDLGALNLGLKYKNIKLIAGLTFSKMIKPAFLELSNQNQKELITHTEVEIDYYRQFFKSLGISRFSFENIDIDYSFLNEKPYVNVDLYYPFIKISYSKACNIAGLFNNIQNYFPVEHCPVYCKDVALDIKDVYFGIFQRYNSFYKLNENLDLPKEVYSKKQNRLIWEIFL
;
A
#
# COMPACT_ATOMS: atom_id res chain seq x y z
N MET A 1 6.11 3.19 16.13
CA MET A 1 4.87 3.24 15.32
C MET A 1 4.15 1.89 15.38
N LYS A 2 2.96 1.76 14.79
CA LYS A 2 2.25 0.47 14.71
C LYS A 2 2.57 -0.24 13.40
N LEU A 3 2.77 -1.56 13.45
CA LEU A 3 2.93 -2.36 12.25
C LEU A 3 1.59 -2.87 11.73
N TYR A 4 1.37 -2.77 10.44
CA TYR A 4 0.24 -3.36 9.71
C TYR A 4 0.79 -4.15 8.53
N ILE A 5 0.00 -5.10 8.04
CA ILE A 5 0.33 -5.85 6.82
C ILE A 5 -0.65 -5.46 5.70
N LYS A 6 -0.14 -5.23 4.49
CA LYS A 6 -0.97 -5.03 3.29
C LYS A 6 -1.02 -6.30 2.46
N ILE A 7 -2.24 -6.69 2.12
CA ILE A 7 -2.58 -7.90 1.39
C ILE A 7 -3.48 -7.49 0.22
N ASN A 8 -3.02 -7.75 -1.00
CA ASN A 8 -3.66 -7.21 -2.20
C ASN A 8 -4.84 -8.05 -2.72
N ASP A 9 -4.93 -9.33 -2.34
CA ASP A 9 -5.96 -10.26 -2.81
C ASP A 9 -6.26 -11.38 -1.81
N ILE A 10 -7.34 -12.12 -2.05
CA ILE A 10 -7.83 -13.17 -1.14
C ILE A 10 -6.92 -14.40 -1.08
N GLN A 11 -6.18 -14.72 -2.15
CA GLN A 11 -5.28 -15.87 -2.17
C GLN A 11 -4.09 -15.61 -1.27
N ALA A 12 -3.53 -14.40 -1.34
CA ALA A 12 -2.51 -13.94 -0.44
C ALA A 12 -2.99 -13.96 1.03
N PHE A 13 -4.24 -13.53 1.28
CA PHE A 13 -4.84 -13.58 2.61
C PHE A 13 -4.97 -15.02 3.15
N LYS A 14 -5.44 -15.97 2.34
CA LYS A 14 -5.58 -17.38 2.75
C LYS A 14 -4.24 -18.01 3.12
N ASN A 15 -3.14 -17.52 2.54
CA ASN A 15 -1.79 -17.97 2.87
C ASN A 15 -1.15 -17.23 4.05
N LEU A 16 -1.78 -16.16 4.57
CA LEU A 16 -1.23 -15.29 5.61
C LEU A 16 -0.75 -16.06 6.85
N GLU A 17 -1.54 -17.00 7.35
CA GLU A 17 -1.14 -17.77 8.55
C GLU A 17 0.13 -18.59 8.33
N SER A 18 0.32 -19.16 7.14
CA SER A 18 1.52 -19.93 6.80
C SER A 18 2.76 -19.05 6.81
N LEU A 19 2.63 -17.81 6.33
CA LEU A 19 3.68 -16.78 6.33
C LEU A 19 4.02 -16.35 7.76
N LEU A 20 2.98 -16.06 8.55
CA LEU A 20 3.13 -15.63 9.94
C LEU A 20 3.64 -16.75 10.87
N LYS A 21 3.47 -18.03 10.53
CA LYS A 21 3.98 -19.15 11.35
C LYS A 21 5.48 -19.44 11.14
N GLY A 22 6.15 -18.78 10.20
CA GLY A 22 7.59 -18.90 10.04
C GLY A 22 8.06 -20.14 9.29
N ARG A 23 7.19 -20.77 8.48
CA ARG A 23 7.59 -21.81 7.53
C ARG A 23 8.55 -21.31 6.44
N TYR A 24 8.81 -20.00 6.41
CA TYR A 24 9.82 -19.34 5.60
C TYR A 24 11.25 -19.87 5.77
N THR A 25 11.62 -20.49 6.89
CA THR A 25 12.98 -21.02 7.08
C THR A 25 13.34 -22.13 6.08
N LEU A 26 12.37 -22.91 5.61
CA LEU A 26 12.58 -23.92 4.56
C LEU A 26 12.76 -23.26 3.19
N LEU A 27 11.97 -22.21 2.91
CA LEU A 27 12.04 -21.43 1.67
C LEU A 27 13.34 -20.60 1.60
N LYS A 28 13.84 -20.09 2.73
CA LYS A 28 15.12 -19.37 2.84
C LYS A 28 16.31 -20.21 2.37
N LYS A 29 16.27 -21.54 2.54
CA LYS A 29 17.30 -22.45 2.04
C LYS A 29 17.20 -22.74 0.54
N LEU A 30 16.02 -22.54 -0.06
CA LEU A 30 15.73 -22.83 -1.47
C LEU A 30 15.88 -21.59 -2.36
N LEU A 31 15.96 -20.40 -1.78
CA LEU A 31 16.02 -19.14 -2.52
C LEU A 31 17.40 -18.87 -3.11
N GLU A 32 17.62 -19.45 -4.27
CA GLU A 32 18.65 -19.03 -5.20
C GLU A 32 18.30 -17.68 -5.86
N LYS A 33 19.26 -17.10 -6.61
CA LYS A 33 19.11 -15.81 -7.30
C LYS A 33 17.97 -15.77 -8.33
N ASP A 34 17.38 -16.90 -8.70
CA ASP A 34 16.44 -17.03 -9.83
C ASP A 34 14.95 -16.91 -9.45
N TYR A 35 14.63 -16.67 -8.18
CA TYR A 35 13.24 -16.43 -7.77
C TYR A 35 12.74 -15.03 -8.13
N PRO A 36 11.43 -14.86 -8.42
CA PRO A 36 10.83 -13.56 -8.67
C PRO A 36 11.17 -12.54 -7.58
N VAL A 37 11.47 -11.30 -8.00
CA VAL A 37 11.92 -10.21 -7.11
C VAL A 37 10.98 -9.96 -5.93
N GLU A 38 9.67 -10.05 -6.18
CA GLU A 38 8.61 -9.92 -5.18
C GLU A 38 8.68 -10.96 -4.05
N TYR A 39 9.04 -12.20 -4.38
CA TYR A 39 9.16 -13.25 -3.40
C TYR A 39 10.40 -13.06 -2.51
N ARG A 40 11.52 -12.65 -3.11
CA ARG A 40 12.73 -12.25 -2.37
C ARG A 40 12.47 -11.06 -1.46
N ALA A 41 11.77 -10.04 -1.97
CA ALA A 41 11.39 -8.84 -1.25
C ALA A 41 10.58 -9.17 0.01
N ASN A 42 9.63 -10.11 -0.03
CA ASN A 42 8.88 -10.51 1.18
C ASN A 42 9.78 -11.01 2.32
N ILE A 43 10.87 -11.71 1.98
CA ILE A 43 11.76 -12.33 2.98
C ILE A 43 12.76 -11.33 3.50
N GLN A 44 13.42 -10.61 2.59
CA GLN A 44 14.35 -9.54 2.96
C GLN A 44 13.66 -8.46 3.79
N SER A 45 12.43 -8.07 3.40
CA SER A 45 11.66 -7.09 4.17
C SER A 45 11.30 -7.58 5.57
N LEU A 46 10.96 -8.86 5.75
CA LEU A 46 10.72 -9.45 7.07
C LEU A 46 11.99 -9.44 7.94
N GLU A 47 13.15 -9.79 7.37
CA GLU A 47 14.44 -9.77 8.08
C GLU A 47 14.81 -8.36 8.52
N ASN A 48 14.65 -7.38 7.64
CA ASN A 48 14.88 -5.98 7.96
C ASN A 48 13.95 -5.49 9.07
N LEU A 49 12.67 -5.87 9.06
CA LEU A 49 11.74 -5.55 10.14
C LEU A 49 12.16 -6.18 11.49
N GLN A 50 12.71 -7.39 11.46
CA GLN A 50 13.22 -8.07 12.66
C GLN A 50 14.49 -7.41 13.22
N ASN A 51 15.34 -6.87 12.34
CA ASN A 51 16.55 -6.14 12.72
C ASN A 51 16.21 -4.71 13.22
N ASN A 52 15.10 -4.14 12.76
CA ASN A 52 14.65 -2.78 13.09
C ASN A 52 13.51 -2.73 14.12
N LYS A 53 13.51 -3.64 15.11
CA LYS A 53 12.47 -3.69 16.16
C LYS A 53 12.31 -2.40 16.96
N HIS A 54 13.34 -1.57 17.02
CA HIS A 54 13.32 -0.27 17.71
C HIS A 54 12.26 0.70 17.14
N LEU A 55 11.83 0.50 15.88
CA LEU A 55 10.74 1.25 15.26
C LEU A 55 9.37 0.97 15.90
N PHE A 56 9.23 -0.14 16.63
CA PHE A 56 7.98 -0.61 17.22
C PHE A 56 8.00 -0.54 18.75
N PHE A 57 6.83 -0.30 19.34
CA PHE A 57 6.73 -0.01 20.78
C PHE A 57 7.01 -1.21 21.67
N THR A 58 6.58 -2.42 21.28
CA THR A 58 6.71 -3.57 22.17
C THR A 58 7.98 -4.39 21.92
N GLN A 59 8.79 -4.07 20.90
CA GLN A 59 10.06 -4.74 20.53
C GLN A 59 9.98 -6.29 20.55
N ARG A 60 8.77 -6.86 20.42
CA ARG A 60 8.52 -8.30 20.47
C ARG A 60 8.85 -8.94 19.12
N ASP A 61 8.55 -10.23 19.00
CA ASP A 61 8.39 -10.87 17.70
C ASP A 61 7.47 -10.00 16.82
N ILE A 62 7.93 -9.69 15.61
CA ILE A 62 7.25 -8.85 14.64
C ILE A 62 5.80 -9.30 14.37
N ARG A 63 5.54 -10.61 14.46
CA ARG A 63 4.20 -11.19 14.30
C ARG A 63 3.23 -10.74 15.39
N LYS A 64 3.73 -10.51 16.60
CA LYS A 64 2.97 -9.97 17.74
C LYS A 64 2.85 -8.44 17.68
N GLU A 65 3.64 -7.79 16.83
CA GLU A 65 3.58 -6.35 16.57
C GLU A 65 2.50 -5.96 15.57
N ILE A 66 2.06 -6.88 14.69
CA ILE A 66 1.00 -6.63 13.70
C ILE A 66 -0.30 -6.22 14.42
N LYS A 67 -0.78 -5.02 14.13
CA LYS A 67 -1.99 -4.42 14.73
C LYS A 67 -3.18 -4.36 13.78
N GLY A 68 -3.00 -4.68 12.50
CA GLY A 68 -4.08 -4.68 11.53
C GLY A 68 -3.67 -5.09 10.13
N ILE A 69 -4.68 -5.16 9.27
CA ILE A 69 -4.58 -5.58 7.87
C ILE A 69 -5.14 -4.45 6.99
N TYR A 70 -4.37 -4.10 5.96
CA TYR A 70 -4.81 -3.32 4.81
C TYR A 70 -5.14 -4.31 3.70
N PHE A 71 -6.40 -4.41 3.32
CA PHE A 71 -6.86 -5.41 2.36
C PHE A 71 -7.33 -4.73 1.06
N GLY A 72 -6.88 -5.24 -0.08
CA GLY A 72 -7.24 -4.73 -1.40
C GLY A 72 -6.08 -4.08 -2.15
N ASN A 73 -6.33 -3.77 -3.41
CA ASN A 73 -5.34 -3.23 -4.33
C ASN A 73 -5.49 -1.70 -4.46
N ASP A 74 -4.37 -1.00 -4.62
CA ASP A 74 -4.31 0.47 -4.69
C ASP A 74 -3.99 1.01 -6.09
N SER A 75 -4.08 0.20 -7.14
CA SER A 75 -3.79 0.64 -8.52
C SER A 75 -4.77 0.19 -9.60
N CYS A 76 -5.40 -0.99 -9.47
CA CYS A 76 -6.23 -1.59 -10.50
C CYS A 76 -7.69 -1.77 -10.05
N GLU A 77 -8.62 -1.06 -10.69
CA GLU A 77 -10.06 -1.16 -10.41
C GLU A 77 -10.66 -2.57 -10.63
N HIS A 78 -10.06 -3.35 -11.52
CA HIS A 78 -10.46 -4.75 -11.76
C HIS A 78 -10.06 -5.69 -10.61
N LEU A 79 -9.17 -5.25 -9.73
CA LEU A 79 -8.74 -5.99 -8.52
C LEU A 79 -9.46 -5.53 -7.25
N ILE A 80 -10.48 -4.66 -7.36
CA ILE A 80 -11.34 -4.35 -6.21
C ILE A 80 -11.91 -5.68 -5.68
N PRO A 81 -11.72 -6.03 -4.40
CA PRO A 81 -12.25 -7.27 -3.84
C PRO A 81 -13.79 -7.35 -3.94
N SER A 82 -14.34 -8.56 -3.97
CA SER A 82 -15.77 -8.76 -3.84
C SER A 82 -16.25 -8.41 -2.43
N LEU A 83 -17.56 -8.20 -2.27
CA LEU A 83 -18.14 -7.93 -0.95
C LEU A 83 -17.97 -9.13 -0.01
N GLU A 84 -18.01 -10.34 -0.56
CA GLU A 84 -17.83 -11.60 0.15
C GLU A 84 -16.39 -11.74 0.66
N GLU A 85 -15.40 -11.44 -0.17
CA GLU A 85 -13.98 -11.42 0.22
C GLU A 85 -13.73 -10.39 1.33
N ILE A 86 -14.35 -9.20 1.23
CA ILE A 86 -14.24 -8.16 2.27
C ILE A 86 -14.85 -8.63 3.59
N LYS A 87 -16.01 -9.27 3.56
CA LYS A 87 -16.67 -9.83 4.76
C LYS A 87 -15.81 -10.91 5.41
N GLU A 88 -15.22 -11.80 4.61
CA GLU A 88 -14.33 -12.87 5.09
C GLU A 88 -13.14 -12.29 5.86
N VAL A 89 -12.41 -11.36 5.24
CA VAL A 89 -11.24 -10.73 5.88
C VAL A 89 -11.66 -9.89 7.09
N PHE A 90 -12.79 -9.19 7.03
CA PHE A 90 -13.30 -8.41 8.14
C PHE A 90 -13.60 -9.30 9.37
N GLU A 91 -14.33 -10.39 9.21
CA GLU A 91 -14.64 -11.29 10.33
C GLU A 91 -13.37 -11.94 10.91
N PHE A 92 -12.40 -12.30 10.07
CA PHE A 92 -11.09 -12.76 10.55
C PHE A 92 -10.38 -11.70 11.40
N THR A 93 -10.31 -10.45 10.92
CA THR A 93 -9.64 -9.38 11.70
C THR A 93 -10.34 -9.14 13.04
N LYS A 94 -11.67 -9.23 13.08
CA LYS A 94 -12.46 -9.12 14.31
C LYS A 94 -12.15 -10.26 15.29
N GLU A 95 -12.13 -11.50 14.83
CA GLU A 95 -11.76 -12.67 15.64
C GLU A 95 -10.36 -12.50 16.25
N LYS A 96 -9.39 -12.06 15.44
CA LYS A 96 -8.01 -11.86 15.86
C LYS A 96 -7.75 -10.53 16.59
N LYS A 97 -8.78 -9.69 16.79
CA LYS A 97 -8.68 -8.34 17.38
C LYS A 97 -7.66 -7.44 16.65
N LEU A 98 -7.62 -7.58 15.33
CA LEU A 98 -6.83 -6.78 14.40
C LEU A 98 -7.70 -5.64 13.84
N ASN A 99 -7.09 -4.52 13.51
CA ASN A 99 -7.77 -3.45 12.78
C ASN A 99 -7.92 -3.84 11.30
N PHE A 100 -9.04 -3.45 10.69
CA PHE A 100 -9.32 -3.64 9.27
C PHE A 100 -9.34 -2.30 8.53
N THR A 101 -8.64 -2.24 7.41
CA THR A 101 -8.64 -1.11 6.49
C THR A 101 -8.82 -1.64 5.06
N LEU A 102 -9.86 -1.18 4.35
CA LEU A 102 -10.00 -1.49 2.92
C LEU A 102 -9.14 -0.52 2.11
N VAL A 103 -8.48 -1.03 1.07
CA VAL A 103 -7.70 -0.23 0.12
C VAL A 103 -8.39 -0.26 -1.23
N LEU A 104 -8.72 0.93 -1.75
CA LEU A 104 -9.35 1.09 -3.05
C LEU A 104 -8.35 1.71 -4.05
N PRO A 105 -8.33 1.25 -5.30
CA PRO A 105 -7.55 1.84 -6.37
C PRO A 105 -8.24 3.12 -6.89
N PRO A 106 -7.62 3.85 -7.81
CA PRO A 106 -8.34 4.79 -8.67
C PRO A 106 -9.45 4.08 -9.44
N VAL A 107 -10.65 4.68 -9.52
CA VAL A 107 -11.85 4.01 -10.06
C VAL A 107 -12.53 4.75 -11.21
N SER A 108 -13.26 4.00 -12.04
CA SER A 108 -14.13 4.50 -13.12
C SER A 108 -15.62 4.35 -12.78
N GLU A 109 -16.48 5.00 -13.55
CA GLU A 109 -17.94 4.99 -13.37
C GLU A 109 -18.56 3.59 -13.26
N PHE A 110 -18.09 2.61 -14.04
CA PHE A 110 -18.64 1.24 -14.01
C PHE A 110 -18.43 0.54 -12.66
N THR A 111 -17.47 0.98 -11.84
CA THR A 111 -17.20 0.41 -10.51
C THR A 111 -18.14 0.95 -9.43
N ILE A 112 -18.79 2.09 -9.67
CA ILE A 112 -19.58 2.82 -8.67
C ILE A 112 -20.70 1.97 -8.05
N PRO A 113 -21.46 1.16 -8.81
CA PRO A 113 -22.46 0.26 -8.22
C PRO A 113 -21.87 -0.71 -7.20
N LYS A 114 -20.70 -1.29 -7.50
CA LYS A 114 -19.97 -2.18 -6.59
C LYS A 114 -19.49 -1.43 -5.34
N LEU A 115 -18.90 -0.25 -5.52
CA LEU A 115 -18.41 0.56 -4.38
C LEU A 115 -19.55 0.97 -3.44
N LYS A 116 -20.75 1.29 -3.95
CA LYS A 116 -21.91 1.61 -3.11
C LYS A 116 -22.26 0.46 -2.16
N GLN A 117 -22.25 -0.78 -2.66
CA GLN A 117 -22.52 -1.97 -1.83
C GLN A 117 -21.43 -2.16 -0.77
N ILE A 118 -20.16 -2.02 -1.16
CA ILE A 118 -19.02 -2.11 -0.25
C ILE A 118 -19.11 -1.04 0.86
N PHE A 119 -19.33 0.22 0.49
CA PHE A 119 -19.42 1.31 1.46
C PHE A 119 -20.64 1.18 2.37
N GLN A 120 -21.79 0.72 1.87
CA GLN A 120 -22.96 0.41 2.71
C GLN A 120 -22.60 -0.60 3.81
N PHE A 121 -21.93 -1.70 3.45
CA PHE A 121 -21.47 -2.68 4.42
C PHE A 121 -20.48 -2.07 5.42
N LEU A 122 -19.41 -1.42 4.95
CA LEU A 122 -18.35 -0.88 5.81
C LEU A 122 -18.84 0.22 6.76
N ASN A 123 -19.85 0.99 6.36
CA ASN A 123 -20.50 2.00 7.20
C ASN A 123 -21.23 1.40 8.41
N THR A 124 -21.65 0.13 8.35
CA THR A 124 -22.21 -0.57 9.52
C THR A 124 -21.16 -1.03 10.52
N LYS A 125 -19.87 -0.92 10.19
CA LYS A 125 -18.76 -1.55 10.92
C LYS A 125 -17.74 -0.57 11.50
N ASN A 126 -17.92 0.74 11.31
CA ASN A 126 -16.94 1.77 11.70
C ASN A 126 -15.54 1.55 11.10
N SER A 127 -15.48 1.32 9.79
CA SER A 127 -14.27 0.87 9.09
C SER A 127 -13.39 2.04 8.61
N GLU A 128 -12.13 1.73 8.31
CA GLU A 128 -11.23 2.63 7.59
C GLU A 128 -11.16 2.26 6.11
N VAL A 129 -11.07 3.26 5.24
CA VAL A 129 -10.90 3.05 3.78
C VAL A 129 -9.84 4.00 3.23
N VAL A 130 -8.83 3.44 2.57
CA VAL A 130 -7.87 4.18 1.75
C VAL A 130 -8.49 4.41 0.38
N VAL A 131 -8.59 5.68 -0.03
CA VAL A 131 -9.06 6.08 -1.35
C VAL A 131 -7.90 6.66 -2.15
N ASN A 132 -7.87 6.40 -3.46
CA ASN A 132 -6.78 6.79 -4.35
C ASN A 132 -7.24 7.66 -5.54
N ASP A 133 -8.44 8.23 -5.46
CA ASP A 133 -8.92 9.23 -6.42
C ASP A 133 -10.04 10.07 -5.79
N LEU A 134 -10.39 11.17 -6.46
CA LEU A 134 -11.41 12.11 -6.01
C LEU A 134 -12.85 11.55 -6.11
N GLY A 135 -13.12 10.64 -7.04
CA GLY A 135 -14.41 9.97 -7.19
C GLY A 135 -14.72 9.02 -6.04
N ALA A 136 -13.76 8.13 -5.70
CA ALA A 136 -13.85 7.26 -4.54
C ALA A 136 -13.92 8.06 -3.23
N LEU A 137 -13.14 9.14 -3.11
CA LEU A 137 -13.23 10.10 -2.00
C LEU A 137 -14.64 10.69 -1.88
N ASN A 138 -15.15 11.30 -2.95
CA ASN A 138 -16.48 11.92 -2.98
C ASN A 138 -17.61 10.92 -2.66
N LEU A 139 -17.49 9.67 -3.12
CA LEU A 139 -18.45 8.63 -2.78
C LEU A 139 -18.35 8.25 -1.29
N GLY A 140 -17.14 8.05 -0.76
CA GLY A 140 -16.89 7.68 0.63
C GLY A 140 -17.38 8.73 1.64
N LEU A 141 -17.30 10.02 1.30
CA LEU A 141 -17.75 11.12 2.17
C LEU A 141 -19.25 11.08 2.49
N LYS A 142 -20.05 10.31 1.73
CA LYS A 142 -21.48 10.11 1.98
C LYS A 142 -21.74 9.16 3.16
N TYR A 143 -20.73 8.46 3.66
CA TYR A 143 -20.83 7.42 4.68
C TYR A 143 -20.14 7.83 5.98
N LYS A 144 -20.93 8.31 6.96
CA LYS A 144 -20.44 8.96 8.19
C LYS A 144 -19.58 8.09 9.10
N ASN A 145 -19.74 6.77 9.05
CA ASN A 145 -19.00 5.84 9.90
C ASN A 145 -17.74 5.30 9.21
N ILE A 146 -17.40 5.81 8.03
CA ILE A 146 -16.19 5.44 7.31
C ILE A 146 -15.13 6.50 7.55
N LYS A 147 -13.99 6.08 8.08
CA LYS A 147 -12.82 6.93 8.21
C LYS A 147 -11.99 6.82 6.95
N LEU A 148 -11.97 7.89 6.16
CA LEU A 148 -11.20 7.94 4.92
C LEU A 148 -9.73 8.27 5.20
N ILE A 149 -8.87 7.65 4.40
CA ILE A 149 -7.43 7.85 4.38
C ILE A 149 -7.04 8.29 2.97
N ALA A 150 -6.27 9.38 2.86
CA ALA A 150 -5.74 9.82 1.59
C ALA A 150 -4.59 8.87 1.19
N GLY A 151 -4.83 8.02 0.18
CA GLY A 151 -3.87 7.02 -0.29
C GLY A 151 -2.68 7.61 -1.03
N LEU A 152 -1.78 6.73 -1.50
CA LEU A 152 -0.50 7.08 -2.12
C LEU A 152 -0.62 8.05 -3.30
N THR A 153 -1.74 7.99 -4.02
CA THR A 153 -1.98 8.86 -5.19
C THR A 153 -2.26 10.33 -4.85
N PHE A 154 -2.57 10.63 -3.59
CA PHE A 154 -2.74 12.01 -3.09
C PHE A 154 -1.40 12.65 -2.68
N SER A 155 -0.32 11.90 -2.67
CA SER A 155 1.04 12.43 -2.59
C SER A 155 1.60 12.54 -4.01
N LYS A 156 2.02 13.74 -4.44
CA LYS A 156 2.54 13.98 -5.80
C LYS A 156 4.06 14.18 -5.82
N MET A 157 4.73 13.52 -4.88
CA MET A 157 6.18 13.58 -4.74
C MET A 157 6.95 13.07 -5.95
N ILE A 158 8.08 13.71 -6.22
CA ILE A 158 9.09 13.23 -7.14
C ILE A 158 9.82 12.06 -6.48
N LYS A 159 9.71 10.87 -7.06
CA LYS A 159 10.33 9.67 -6.50
C LYS A 159 11.75 9.54 -7.03
N PRO A 160 12.80 9.57 -6.19
CA PRO A 160 14.19 9.38 -6.62
C PRO A 160 14.53 7.93 -6.99
N ALA A 161 13.55 7.16 -7.46
CA ALA A 161 13.74 5.74 -7.72
C ALA A 161 14.88 5.44 -8.71
N PHE A 162 15.26 6.39 -9.56
CA PHE A 162 16.32 6.23 -10.56
C PHE A 162 17.45 7.24 -10.43
N LEU A 163 17.41 8.12 -9.42
CA LEU A 163 18.35 9.23 -9.31
C LEU A 163 19.37 8.94 -8.20
N GLU A 164 20.62 8.73 -8.59
CA GLU A 164 21.76 8.89 -7.67
C GLU A 164 22.02 10.38 -7.50
N LEU A 165 21.28 11.01 -6.59
CA LEU A 165 21.46 12.43 -6.34
C LEU A 165 22.78 12.65 -5.62
N SER A 166 23.72 13.32 -6.28
CA SER A 166 25.00 13.76 -5.68
C SER A 166 24.92 15.20 -5.17
N ASN A 167 23.98 16.01 -5.67
CA ASN A 167 23.79 17.41 -5.31
C ASN A 167 22.81 17.58 -4.15
N GLN A 168 23.22 18.28 -3.10
CA GLN A 168 22.43 18.52 -1.88
C GLN A 168 21.14 19.31 -2.15
N ASN A 169 21.18 20.33 -3.02
CA ASN A 169 20.00 21.13 -3.37
C ASN A 169 18.94 20.30 -4.11
N GLN A 170 19.37 19.32 -4.91
CA GLN A 170 18.44 18.42 -5.59
C GLN A 170 17.80 17.44 -4.61
N LYS A 171 18.55 16.95 -3.61
CA LYS A 171 18.02 16.10 -2.55
C LYS A 171 16.95 16.83 -1.75
N GLU A 172 17.22 18.07 -1.35
CA GLU A 172 16.27 18.91 -0.61
C GLU A 172 14.97 19.10 -1.40
N LEU A 173 15.03 19.44 -2.69
CA LEU A 173 13.84 19.67 -3.50
C LEU A 173 12.88 18.45 -3.55
N ILE A 174 13.42 17.24 -3.63
CA ILE A 174 12.61 16.03 -3.81
C ILE A 174 12.07 15.43 -2.51
N THR A 175 12.58 15.87 -1.36
CA THR A 175 12.09 15.41 -0.05
C THR A 175 10.80 16.11 0.38
N HIS A 176 10.39 17.16 -0.33
CA HIS A 176 9.20 17.90 0.00
C HIS A 176 7.90 17.27 -0.52
N THR A 177 6.82 17.44 0.22
CA THR A 177 5.46 16.99 -0.12
C THR A 177 4.44 18.10 0.05
N GLU A 178 3.35 18.01 -0.72
CA GLU A 178 2.20 18.92 -0.64
C GLU A 178 1.56 18.93 0.77
N VAL A 179 1.75 17.85 1.54
CA VAL A 179 1.24 17.74 2.92
C VAL A 179 1.93 18.73 3.88
N GLU A 180 3.09 19.27 3.53
CA GLU A 180 3.73 20.38 4.27
C GLU A 180 2.96 21.70 4.18
N ILE A 181 2.12 21.85 3.17
CA ILE A 181 1.32 23.06 2.98
C ILE A 181 0.14 23.03 3.97
N ASP A 182 0.07 24.01 4.87
CA ASP A 182 -1.02 24.17 5.85
C ASP A 182 -2.41 24.14 5.18
N TYR A 183 -2.59 24.91 4.11
CA TYR A 183 -3.84 24.94 3.35
C TYR A 183 -4.25 23.55 2.82
N TYR A 184 -3.30 22.73 2.38
CA TYR A 184 -3.56 21.36 1.94
C TYR A 184 -4.08 20.49 3.09
N ARG A 185 -3.43 20.56 4.26
CA ARG A 185 -3.89 19.85 5.47
C ARG A 185 -5.25 20.33 5.93
N GLN A 186 -5.52 21.64 5.87
CA GLN A 186 -6.83 22.22 6.23
C GLN A 186 -7.94 21.73 5.30
N PHE A 187 -7.69 21.69 4.00
CA PHE A 187 -8.63 21.16 3.01
C PHE A 187 -9.03 19.72 3.35
N PHE A 188 -8.06 18.81 3.49
CA PHE A 188 -8.37 17.41 3.85
C PHE A 188 -9.02 17.27 5.21
N LYS A 189 -8.62 18.09 6.19
CA LYS A 189 -9.26 18.10 7.52
C LYS A 189 -10.72 18.51 7.46
N SER A 190 -11.10 19.46 6.59
CA SER A 190 -12.50 19.83 6.37
C SER A 190 -13.35 18.68 5.80
N LEU A 191 -12.69 17.73 5.11
CA LEU A 191 -13.30 16.48 4.62
C LEU A 191 -13.26 15.35 5.66
N GLY A 192 -12.81 15.62 6.89
CA GLY A 192 -12.64 14.61 7.95
C GLY A 192 -11.41 13.72 7.79
N ILE A 193 -10.48 14.07 6.90
CA ILE A 193 -9.26 13.29 6.63
C ILE A 193 -8.07 13.93 7.35
N SER A 194 -7.33 13.11 8.09
CA SER A 194 -6.12 13.51 8.81
C SER A 194 -5.04 12.42 8.78
N ARG A 195 -5.13 11.52 7.81
CA ARG A 195 -4.17 10.43 7.59
C ARG A 195 -3.82 10.34 6.12
N PHE A 196 -2.52 10.34 5.84
CA PHE A 196 -1.95 10.32 4.49
C PHE A 196 -1.02 9.12 4.34
N SER A 197 -1.09 8.47 3.18
CA SER A 197 -0.19 7.38 2.83
C SER A 197 0.99 7.90 2.02
N PHE A 198 2.18 7.40 2.34
CA PHE A 198 3.41 7.65 1.62
C PHE A 198 4.13 6.33 1.38
N GLU A 199 4.97 6.27 0.36
CA GLU A 199 5.98 5.22 0.29
C GLU A 199 7.10 5.54 1.27
N ASN A 200 7.83 4.50 1.67
CA ASN A 200 9.05 4.62 2.43
C ASN A 200 10.16 5.15 1.52
N ILE A 201 10.18 6.47 1.32
CA ILE A 201 11.22 7.26 0.64
C ILE A 201 11.67 8.39 1.57
N ASP A 202 12.74 9.11 1.20
CA ASP A 202 13.20 10.26 1.96
C ASP A 202 12.19 11.40 1.83
N ILE A 203 11.59 11.79 2.96
CA ILE A 203 10.58 12.86 3.08
C ILE A 203 10.96 13.74 4.27
N ASP A 204 10.79 15.05 4.15
CA ASP A 204 10.81 15.93 5.33
C ASP A 204 9.50 15.75 6.13
N TYR A 205 9.62 15.25 7.35
CA TYR A 205 8.48 15.00 8.24
C TYR A 205 8.22 16.12 9.24
N SER A 206 8.87 17.28 9.09
CA SER A 206 8.68 18.48 9.93
C SER A 206 7.20 18.84 10.11
N PHE A 207 6.40 18.72 9.04
CA PHE A 207 4.95 18.98 9.03
C PHE A 207 4.16 18.15 10.05
N LEU A 208 4.67 17.00 10.51
CA LEU A 208 3.97 16.19 11.51
C LEU A 208 3.81 16.94 12.84
N ASN A 209 4.67 17.93 13.12
CA ASN A 209 4.67 18.71 14.35
C ASN A 209 3.89 20.02 14.22
N GLU A 210 3.30 20.28 13.05
CA GLU A 210 2.55 21.49 12.76
C GLU A 210 1.05 21.25 12.75
N LYS A 211 0.28 22.31 13.05
CA LYS A 211 -1.17 22.27 12.85
C LYS A 211 -1.50 22.50 11.37
N PRO A 212 -2.64 21.95 10.88
CA PRO A 212 -3.41 20.86 11.46
C PRO A 212 -2.60 19.57 11.54
N TYR A 213 -2.67 18.89 12.69
CA TYR A 213 -1.95 17.63 12.89
C TYR A 213 -2.50 16.52 11.99
N VAL A 214 -1.58 15.74 11.43
CA VAL A 214 -1.88 14.60 10.56
C VAL A 214 -1.09 13.37 11.03
N ASN A 215 -1.52 12.20 10.59
CA ASN A 215 -0.84 10.94 10.80
C ASN A 215 -0.39 10.37 9.44
N VAL A 216 0.63 9.51 9.46
CA VAL A 216 1.14 8.90 8.23
C VAL A 216 1.08 7.38 8.26
N ASP A 217 0.83 6.83 7.08
CA ASP A 217 0.98 5.41 6.75
C ASP A 217 2.14 5.27 5.77
N LEU A 218 3.24 4.62 6.19
CA LEU A 218 4.42 4.43 5.35
C LEU A 218 4.41 3.03 4.74
N TYR A 219 4.33 2.94 3.43
CA TYR A 219 4.31 1.70 2.67
C TYR A 219 5.74 1.19 2.43
N TYR A 220 5.95 -0.08 2.72
CA TYR A 220 7.25 -0.76 2.68
C TYR A 220 7.07 -2.20 2.20
N PRO A 221 7.96 -2.78 1.36
CA PRO A 221 9.22 -2.26 0.86
C PRO A 221 9.15 -1.66 -0.56
N PHE A 222 7.96 -1.50 -1.13
CA PHE A 222 7.84 -1.16 -2.54
C PHE A 222 7.62 0.34 -2.75
N ILE A 223 8.39 0.91 -3.68
CA ILE A 223 8.13 2.23 -4.27
C ILE A 223 7.41 1.99 -5.60
N LYS A 224 6.19 2.51 -5.73
CA LYS A 224 5.43 2.49 -6.98
C LYS A 224 5.95 3.60 -7.90
N ILE A 225 6.58 3.21 -9.00
CA ILE A 225 7.12 4.15 -9.98
C ILE A 225 6.00 4.82 -10.77
N SER A 226 5.04 4.01 -11.21
CA SER A 226 3.90 4.46 -11.98
C SER A 226 2.78 3.42 -11.92
N TYR A 227 1.58 3.86 -12.24
CA TYR A 227 0.47 2.97 -12.58
C TYR A 227 -0.23 3.52 -13.82
N SER A 228 -0.85 2.64 -14.60
CA SER A 228 -1.55 3.03 -15.82
C SER A 228 -2.81 2.20 -16.03
N LYS A 229 -3.78 2.76 -16.76
CA LYS A 229 -4.87 1.94 -17.32
C LYS A 229 -4.38 1.08 -18.48
N ALA A 230 -3.26 1.44 -19.11
CA ALA A 230 -2.52 0.56 -20.00
C ALA A 230 -1.77 -0.49 -19.18
N CYS A 231 -2.15 -1.75 -19.33
CA CYS A 231 -1.61 -2.88 -18.60
C CYS A 231 -0.94 -3.87 -19.58
N ASN A 232 0.38 -3.97 -19.53
CA ASN A 232 1.13 -4.91 -20.36
C ASN A 232 0.72 -6.37 -20.12
N ILE A 233 0.42 -6.74 -18.86
CA ILE A 233 -0.07 -8.10 -18.55
C ILE A 233 -1.41 -8.36 -19.27
N ALA A 234 -2.32 -7.39 -19.29
CA ALA A 234 -3.56 -7.53 -20.02
C ALA A 234 -3.31 -7.65 -21.54
N GLY A 235 -2.40 -6.85 -22.10
CA GLY A 235 -2.04 -6.90 -23.52
C GLY A 235 -1.33 -8.19 -23.95
N LEU A 236 -0.54 -8.82 -23.07
CA LEU A 236 0.19 -10.05 -23.39
C LEU A 236 -0.70 -11.30 -23.40
N PHE A 237 -1.69 -11.37 -22.52
CA PHE A 237 -2.50 -12.58 -22.31
C PHE A 237 -3.91 -12.49 -22.91
N ASN A 238 -4.28 -11.36 -23.51
CA ASN A 238 -5.55 -11.21 -24.20
C ASN A 238 -5.31 -11.21 -25.72
N ASN A 239 -6.02 -12.08 -26.46
CA ASN A 239 -5.98 -12.10 -27.94
C ASN A 239 -6.55 -10.81 -28.57
N ILE A 240 -7.09 -9.91 -27.75
CA ILE A 240 -7.56 -8.59 -28.12
C ILE A 240 -6.40 -7.63 -27.90
N GLN A 241 -5.92 -6.99 -28.97
CA GLN A 241 -4.75 -6.10 -29.08
C GLN A 241 -4.73 -4.87 -28.13
N ASN A 242 -5.60 -4.81 -27.12
CA ASN A 242 -5.80 -3.64 -26.30
C ASN A 242 -5.10 -3.81 -24.95
N TYR A 243 -4.03 -3.06 -24.76
CA TYR A 243 -3.40 -2.83 -23.45
C TYR A 243 -4.37 -2.21 -22.42
N PHE A 244 -5.57 -1.79 -22.82
CA PHE A 244 -6.54 -1.09 -21.98
C PHE A 244 -7.76 -1.98 -21.67
N PRO A 245 -7.76 -2.71 -20.54
CA PRO A 245 -8.96 -3.39 -20.07
C PRO A 245 -9.95 -2.35 -19.50
N VAL A 246 -11.01 -2.06 -20.25
CA VAL A 246 -12.03 -1.07 -19.83
C VAL A 246 -12.99 -1.71 -18.82
N GLU A 247 -13.99 -2.48 -19.26
CA GLU A 247 -14.99 -3.08 -18.38
C GLU A 247 -14.66 -4.54 -18.00
N HIS A 248 -13.99 -5.27 -18.90
CA HIS A 248 -13.64 -6.66 -18.68
C HIS A 248 -12.12 -6.83 -18.59
N CYS A 249 -11.67 -7.45 -17.50
CA CYS A 249 -10.29 -7.84 -17.30
C CYS A 249 -10.26 -9.27 -16.75
N PRO A 250 -9.52 -10.20 -17.39
CA PRO A 250 -9.35 -11.56 -16.90
C PRO A 250 -8.42 -11.68 -15.68
N VAL A 251 -7.84 -10.55 -15.22
CA VAL A 251 -7.01 -10.45 -14.01
C VAL A 251 -5.83 -11.42 -13.92
N TYR A 252 -5.22 -11.80 -15.05
CA TYR A 252 -4.01 -12.66 -15.12
C TYR A 252 -2.88 -12.21 -14.20
N CYS A 253 -2.80 -10.91 -13.91
CA CYS A 253 -1.83 -10.33 -12.98
C CYS A 253 -1.95 -10.80 -11.52
N LYS A 254 -2.94 -11.63 -11.18
CA LYS A 254 -2.96 -12.38 -9.91
C LYS A 254 -1.95 -13.52 -9.90
N ASP A 255 -1.67 -14.11 -11.07
CA ASP A 255 -0.83 -15.29 -11.22
C ASP A 255 0.55 -14.97 -11.83
N VAL A 256 0.70 -13.80 -12.45
CA VAL A 256 1.92 -13.41 -13.17
C VAL A 256 2.37 -11.99 -12.85
N ALA A 257 3.69 -11.80 -12.84
CA ALA A 257 4.37 -10.50 -12.82
C ALA A 257 5.32 -10.41 -14.03
N LEU A 258 5.62 -9.20 -14.50
CA LEU A 258 6.58 -8.97 -15.58
C LEU A 258 7.85 -8.36 -15.00
N ASP A 259 8.95 -9.10 -15.10
CA ASP A 259 10.27 -8.56 -14.79
C ASP A 259 10.79 -7.78 -16.01
N ILE A 260 11.12 -6.51 -15.84
CA ILE A 260 11.74 -5.72 -16.92
C ILE A 260 13.24 -5.91 -16.80
N LYS A 261 13.77 -6.83 -17.61
CA LYS A 261 15.18 -7.23 -17.65
C LYS A 261 16.14 -6.17 -18.25
N ASP A 262 15.86 -4.89 -18.07
CA ASP A 262 16.87 -3.87 -18.31
C ASP A 262 17.71 -3.69 -17.04
N VAL A 263 18.99 -4.02 -17.19
CA VAL A 263 20.01 -4.18 -16.13
C VAL A 263 20.15 -2.96 -15.20
N TYR A 264 19.62 -1.80 -15.59
CA TYR A 264 19.88 -0.52 -14.93
C TYR A 264 18.85 -0.09 -13.89
N PHE A 265 17.65 -0.68 -13.83
CA PHE A 265 16.56 -0.07 -13.04
C PHE A 265 16.00 -0.93 -11.91
N GLY A 266 16.14 -2.27 -11.96
CA GLY A 266 15.65 -3.16 -10.90
C GLY A 266 14.15 -3.02 -10.64
N ILE A 267 13.37 -2.83 -11.71
CA ILE A 267 11.93 -2.63 -11.66
C ILE A 267 11.18 -3.86 -12.15
N PHE A 268 9.99 -4.07 -11.60
CA PHE A 268 9.08 -5.10 -12.05
C PHE A 268 7.67 -4.54 -12.13
N GLN A 269 6.87 -5.10 -13.04
CA GLN A 269 5.45 -4.84 -13.11
C GLN A 269 4.68 -5.91 -12.35
N ARG A 270 3.83 -5.48 -11.43
CA ARG A 270 2.77 -6.32 -10.85
C ARG A 270 1.46 -5.57 -10.98
N TYR A 271 0.38 -6.28 -11.31
CA TYR A 271 -0.88 -5.64 -11.65
C TYR A 271 -0.70 -4.65 -12.83
N ASN A 272 -1.27 -3.45 -12.71
CA ASN A 272 -1.09 -2.35 -13.66
C ASN A 272 -0.09 -1.29 -13.15
N SER A 273 0.81 -1.68 -12.24
CA SER A 273 1.80 -0.79 -11.62
C SER A 273 3.22 -1.31 -11.80
N PHE A 274 4.15 -0.37 -11.92
CA PHE A 274 5.58 -0.64 -11.86
C PHE A 274 6.10 -0.33 -10.46
N TYR A 275 6.94 -1.23 -9.95
CA TYR A 275 7.52 -1.14 -8.62
C TYR A 275 9.03 -1.20 -8.69
N LYS A 276 9.67 -0.48 -7.77
CA LYS A 276 11.07 -0.66 -7.39
C LYS A 276 11.13 -1.03 -5.92
N LEU A 277 12.09 -1.86 -5.58
CA LEU A 277 12.34 -2.29 -4.21
C LEU A 277 13.12 -1.20 -3.44
N ASN A 278 12.65 -0.85 -2.25
CA ASN A 278 13.37 -0.06 -1.25
C ASN A 278 13.27 -0.71 0.12
N GLU A 279 14.33 -1.42 0.47
CA GLU A 279 14.48 -2.18 1.70
C GLU A 279 15.04 -1.36 2.86
N ASN A 280 15.48 -0.12 2.62
CA ASN A 280 16.03 0.74 3.66
C ASN A 280 14.93 1.16 4.65
N LEU A 281 15.14 0.94 5.95
CA LEU A 281 14.21 1.35 7.02
C LEU A 281 14.83 2.40 7.96
N ASP A 282 15.54 3.37 7.39
CA ASP A 282 16.07 4.51 8.13
C ASP A 282 14.98 5.58 8.31
N LEU A 283 14.09 5.35 9.28
CA LEU A 283 12.99 6.27 9.58
C LEU A 283 13.40 7.25 10.67
N PRO A 284 13.11 8.56 10.52
CA PRO A 284 13.44 9.54 11.55
C PRO A 284 12.59 9.34 12.81
N LYS A 285 13.15 9.71 13.97
CA LYS A 285 12.52 9.49 15.28
C LYS A 285 11.13 10.11 15.41
N GLU A 286 10.91 11.27 14.82
CA GLU A 286 9.62 11.95 14.79
C GLU A 286 8.50 11.15 14.12
N VAL A 287 8.84 10.25 13.19
CA VAL A 287 7.90 9.36 12.52
C VAL A 287 7.55 8.18 13.41
N TYR A 288 8.56 7.42 13.88
CA TYR A 288 8.29 6.19 14.61
C TYR A 288 7.93 6.42 16.09
N SER A 289 8.25 7.57 16.68
CA SER A 289 7.84 7.90 18.06
C SER A 289 6.33 8.16 18.19
N LYS A 290 5.64 8.56 17.11
CA LYS A 290 4.19 8.80 17.13
C LYS A 290 3.42 7.47 17.05
N LYS A 291 2.62 7.19 18.09
CA LYS A 291 1.83 5.94 18.23
C LYS A 291 0.74 5.78 17.18
N GLN A 292 0.34 6.88 16.55
CA GLN A 292 -0.71 6.94 15.55
C GLN A 292 -0.19 6.67 14.14
N ASN A 293 1.11 6.83 13.89
CA ASN A 293 1.73 6.50 12.61
C ASN A 293 1.80 4.98 12.42
N ARG A 294 1.72 4.55 11.16
CA ARG A 294 1.68 3.14 10.78
C ARG A 294 2.79 2.84 9.77
N LEU A 295 3.47 1.72 9.97
CA LEU A 295 4.26 1.09 8.92
C LEU A 295 3.39 0.02 8.28
N ILE A 296 3.22 0.09 6.97
CA ILE A 296 2.41 -0.82 6.17
C ILE A 296 3.38 -1.73 5.42
N TRP A 297 3.55 -2.94 5.96
CA TRP A 297 4.36 -3.96 5.33
C TRP A 297 3.54 -4.65 4.23
N GLU A 298 3.79 -4.29 2.99
CA GLU A 298 3.15 -4.87 1.82
C GLU A 298 3.87 -6.15 1.38
N ILE A 299 3.07 -7.18 1.09
CA ILE A 299 3.56 -8.47 0.61
C ILE A 299 2.89 -8.84 -0.72
N PHE A 300 3.65 -9.55 -1.54
CA PHE A 300 3.23 -10.06 -2.85
C PHE A 300 3.44 -11.57 -2.90
N LEU A 301 2.36 -12.35 -3.06
CA LEU A 301 2.40 -13.82 -2.97
C LEU A 301 1.91 -14.49 -4.23
#